data_AF-A0A0P1I8K5-F1
#
_entry.id   AF-A0A0P1I8K5-F1
#
_cell.length_a   1.000
_cell.length_b   1.000
_cell.length_c   1.000
_cell.angle_alpha   90.00
_cell.angle_beta   90.00
_cell.angle_gamma   90.00
#
_symmetry.space_group_name_H-M   'P 1'
#
loop_
_entity.id
_entity.type
_entity.pdbx_description
1 polymer ?
#
loop_
_entity_poly.entity_id
_entity_poly.type
_entity_poly.pdbx_seq_one_letter_code
_entity_poly.pdbx_strand_id
1 'polypeptide(L)'
;MRAARALRQKFKPRLIVVEKAGVGFALGTDLLRDGLRDVQGLDVKGDKVERMSVQCAKIEAGFVRLPKSLPWLETYLKEMGEFPQGRYDDQVDSTSQILRTLDMRPWQIRGLSRYK
;
A
#
# COMPACT_ATOMS: atom_id res chain seq x y z
N MET A 1 -3.32 13.85 -9.94
CA MET A 1 -2.16 14.63 -9.44
C MET A 1 -2.42 15.42 -8.14
N ARG A 2 -3.42 16.34 -8.09
CA ARG A 2 -3.65 17.17 -6.89
C ARG A 2 -3.98 16.38 -5.62
N ALA A 3 -4.87 15.37 -5.73
CA ALA A 3 -5.28 14.56 -4.58
C ALA A 3 -4.10 13.78 -3.94
N ALA A 4 -3.27 13.10 -4.74
CA ALA A 4 -2.10 12.39 -4.24
C ALA A 4 -1.10 13.31 -3.53
N ARG A 5 -0.87 14.53 -4.07
CA ARG A 5 -0.03 15.55 -3.43
C ARG A 5 -0.64 16.05 -2.12
N ALA A 6 -1.94 16.29 -2.07
CA ALA A 6 -2.63 16.71 -0.85
C ALA A 6 -2.57 15.64 0.25
N LEU A 7 -2.77 14.36 -0.10
CA LEU A 7 -2.62 13.24 0.82
C LEU A 7 -1.17 13.13 1.32
N ARG A 8 -0.19 13.25 0.43
CA ARG A 8 1.23 13.28 0.80
C ARG A 8 1.55 14.43 1.76
N GLN A 9 1.05 15.63 1.50
CA GLN A 9 1.25 16.78 2.40
C GLN A 9 0.60 16.58 3.77
N LYS A 10 -0.61 16.00 3.79
CA LYS A 10 -1.37 15.71 5.01
C LYS A 10 -0.69 14.64 5.87
N PHE A 11 -0.31 13.52 5.28
CA PHE A 11 0.17 12.35 6.00
C PHE A 11 1.70 12.24 6.09
N LYS A 12 2.43 13.00 5.27
CA LYS A 12 3.91 13.01 5.19
C LYS A 12 4.51 11.59 5.20
N PRO A 13 4.03 10.69 4.32
CA PRO A 13 4.48 9.30 4.32
C PRO A 13 5.97 9.21 3.98
N ARG A 14 6.65 8.21 4.55
CA ARG A 14 8.03 7.87 4.17
C ARG A 14 8.11 7.04 2.89
N LEU A 15 7.04 6.32 2.57
CA LEU A 15 6.95 5.45 1.40
C LEU A 15 5.55 5.55 0.79
N ILE A 16 5.50 5.79 -0.51
CA ILE A 16 4.31 5.77 -1.36
C ILE A 16 4.58 4.73 -2.44
N VAL A 17 3.74 3.71 -2.51
CA VAL A 17 3.83 2.67 -3.54
C VAL A 17 2.90 3.03 -4.67
N VAL A 18 3.41 2.97 -5.90
CA VAL A 18 2.64 3.24 -7.10
C VAL A 18 2.84 2.08 -8.07
N GLU A 19 1.75 1.49 -8.51
CA GLU A 19 1.80 0.46 -9.54
C GLU A 19 2.36 1.03 -10.86
N LYS A 20 3.27 0.29 -11.49
CA LYS A 20 3.82 0.64 -12.81
C LYS A 20 2.91 0.19 -13.95
N ALA A 21 1.63 0.53 -13.88
CA ALA A 21 0.65 0.27 -14.91
C ALA A 21 -0.30 1.47 -15.07
N GLY A 22 -0.82 1.64 -16.29
CA GLY A 22 -1.83 2.64 -16.62
C GLY A 22 -1.53 4.04 -16.10
N VAL A 23 -2.52 4.66 -15.46
CA VAL A 23 -2.46 6.03 -14.94
C VAL A 23 -1.50 6.15 -13.74
N GLY A 24 -1.31 5.06 -12.98
CA GLY A 24 -0.38 5.03 -11.84
C GLY A 24 1.05 5.32 -12.26
N PHE A 25 1.50 4.76 -13.39
CA PHE A 25 2.85 4.97 -13.89
C PHE A 25 3.19 6.44 -14.17
N ALA A 26 2.28 7.19 -14.79
CA ALA A 26 2.46 8.62 -15.06
C ALA A 26 2.56 9.43 -13.75
N LEU A 27 1.66 9.18 -12.79
CA LEU A 27 1.68 9.82 -11.48
C LEU A 27 3.00 9.56 -10.74
N GLY A 28 3.46 8.30 -10.70
CA GLY A 28 4.72 7.94 -10.04
C GLY A 28 5.92 8.60 -10.70
N THR A 29 5.94 8.61 -12.03
CA THR A 29 7.01 9.27 -12.82
C THR A 29 7.06 10.77 -12.55
N ASP A 30 5.92 11.45 -12.53
CA ASP A 30 5.87 12.89 -12.27
C ASP A 30 6.30 13.23 -10.83
N LEU A 31 5.89 12.44 -9.83
CA LEU A 31 6.35 12.65 -8.45
C LEU A 31 7.86 12.42 -8.31
N LEU A 32 8.42 11.41 -9.00
CA LEU A 32 9.86 11.17 -9.02
C LEU A 32 10.62 12.31 -9.72
N ARG A 33 10.08 12.85 -10.83
CA ARG A 33 10.65 14.02 -11.54
C ARG A 33 10.71 15.26 -10.65
N ASP A 34 9.75 15.42 -9.75
CA ASP A 34 9.74 16.49 -8.75
C ASP A 34 10.71 16.26 -7.57
N GLY A 35 11.57 15.23 -7.65
CA GLY A 35 12.55 14.91 -6.62
C GLY A 35 11.97 14.22 -5.39
N LEU A 36 10.72 13.72 -5.45
CA LEU A 36 10.07 13.04 -4.34
C LEU A 36 10.59 11.60 -4.22
N ARG A 37 11.59 11.43 -3.35
CA ARG A 37 12.27 10.15 -3.13
C ARG A 37 11.49 9.16 -2.27
N ASP A 38 10.33 9.55 -1.75
CA ASP A 38 9.41 8.70 -1.00
C ASP A 38 8.50 7.85 -1.90
N VAL A 39 8.56 8.01 -3.23
CA VAL A 39 7.78 7.21 -4.18
C VAL A 39 8.58 5.99 -4.65
N GLN A 40 7.92 4.84 -4.70
CA GLN A 40 8.46 3.59 -5.24
C GLN A 40 7.48 2.95 -6.22
N GLY A 41 7.97 2.67 -7.43
CA GLY A 41 7.23 1.90 -8.42
C GLY A 41 7.21 0.41 -8.06
N LEU A 42 6.06 -0.23 -8.20
CA LEU A 42 5.90 -1.68 -8.04
C LEU A 42 5.44 -2.31 -9.35
N ASP A 43 6.15 -3.34 -9.80
CA ASP A 43 5.72 -4.19 -10.91
C ASP A 43 4.79 -5.28 -10.36
N VAL A 44 3.49 -5.07 -10.54
CA VAL A 44 2.44 -5.99 -10.06
C VAL A 44 2.37 -7.20 -11.00
N LYS A 45 2.36 -8.41 -10.44
CA LYS A 45 2.33 -9.69 -11.15
C LYS A 45 1.34 -10.65 -10.48
N GLY A 46 0.82 -11.60 -11.26
CA GLY A 46 -0.21 -12.54 -10.80
C GLY A 46 -1.57 -11.87 -10.66
N ASP A 47 -2.58 -12.62 -10.24
CA ASP A 47 -3.89 -12.04 -9.91
C ASP A 47 -3.94 -11.52 -8.45
N LYS A 48 -5.03 -10.82 -8.10
CA LYS A 48 -5.18 -10.24 -6.76
C LYS A 48 -5.26 -11.31 -5.66
N VAL A 49 -5.86 -12.47 -5.96
CA VAL A 49 -6.08 -13.55 -4.99
C VAL A 49 -4.74 -14.19 -4.63
N GLU A 50 -3.94 -14.52 -5.63
CA GLU A 50 -2.58 -15.04 -5.45
C GLU A 50 -1.72 -14.06 -4.65
N ARG A 51 -1.73 -12.78 -5.03
CA ARG A 51 -0.95 -11.75 -4.33
C ARG A 51 -1.34 -11.62 -2.87
N MET A 52 -2.64 -11.57 -2.58
CA MET A 52 -3.13 -11.41 -1.21
C MET A 52 -2.88 -12.66 -0.38
N SER A 53 -3.04 -13.85 -0.96
CA SER A 53 -2.78 -15.14 -0.31
C SER A 53 -1.35 -15.23 0.25
N VAL A 54 -0.35 -14.77 -0.51
CA VAL A 54 1.06 -14.70 -0.05
C VAL A 54 1.22 -13.80 1.18
N GLN A 55 0.35 -12.80 1.37
CA GLN A 55 0.44 -11.86 2.48
C GLN A 55 -0.36 -12.29 3.72
N CYS A 56 -1.31 -13.23 3.61
CA CYS A 56 -2.15 -13.68 4.73
C CYS A 56 -1.34 -14.12 5.94
N ALA A 57 -0.26 -14.88 5.73
CA ALA A 57 0.62 -15.34 6.81
C ALA A 57 1.18 -14.20 7.70
N LYS A 58 1.42 -13.00 7.14
CA LYS A 58 1.88 -11.84 7.93
C LYS A 58 0.77 -11.20 8.75
N ILE A 59 -0.45 -11.22 8.21
CA ILE A 59 -1.63 -10.70 8.89
C ILE A 59 -1.96 -11.62 10.07
N GLU A 60 -2.02 -12.92 9.83
CA GLU A 60 -2.25 -13.96 10.85
C GLU A 60 -1.18 -13.95 11.94
N ALA A 61 0.09 -13.70 11.58
CA ALA A 61 1.19 -13.54 12.53
C ALA A 61 1.18 -12.21 13.31
N GLY A 62 0.21 -11.32 13.08
CA GLY A 62 0.07 -10.05 13.80
C GLY A 62 1.09 -8.98 13.41
N PHE A 63 1.72 -9.09 12.23
CA PHE A 63 2.65 -8.08 11.71
C PHE A 63 1.96 -6.87 11.08
N VAL A 64 0.64 -6.97 10.83
CA VAL A 64 -0.18 -5.87 10.34
C VAL A 64 -1.01 -5.32 11.50
N ARG A 65 -0.91 -4.02 11.74
CA ARG A 65 -1.63 -3.32 12.81
C ARG A 65 -2.43 -2.18 12.22
N LEU A 66 -3.71 -2.13 12.58
CA LEU A 66 -4.61 -1.06 12.17
C LEU A 66 -4.96 -0.19 13.39
N PRO A 67 -5.04 1.13 13.23
CA PRO A 67 -5.50 2.02 14.29
C PRO A 67 -6.99 1.78 14.56
N LYS A 68 -7.35 1.61 15.85
CA LYS A 68 -8.70 1.21 16.28
C LYS A 68 -9.79 2.28 16.08
N SER A 69 -9.42 3.54 15.96
CA SER A 69 -10.34 4.69 16.03
C SER A 69 -10.49 5.45 14.71
N LEU A 70 -10.19 4.81 13.56
CA LEU A 70 -10.31 5.49 12.27
C LEU A 70 -11.66 5.23 11.61
N PRO A 71 -12.32 6.28 11.06
CA PRO A 71 -13.65 6.15 10.46
C PRO A 71 -13.75 5.15 9.30
N TRP A 72 -12.63 4.89 8.63
CA TRP A 72 -12.56 3.97 7.48
C TRP A 72 -12.32 2.51 7.89
N LEU A 73 -12.07 2.22 9.18
CA LEU A 73 -11.65 0.89 9.62
C LEU A 73 -12.72 -0.19 9.34
N GLU A 74 -13.99 0.11 9.60
CA GLU A 74 -15.08 -0.85 9.38
C GLU A 74 -15.22 -1.20 7.89
N THR A 75 -15.20 -0.18 7.03
CA THR A 75 -15.25 -0.38 5.57
C THR A 75 -14.04 -1.16 5.07
N TYR A 76 -12.84 -0.87 5.60
CA TYR A 76 -11.63 -1.62 5.30
C TYR A 76 -11.77 -3.10 5.70
N LEU A 77 -12.16 -3.38 6.95
CA LEU A 77 -12.29 -4.75 7.44
C LEU A 77 -13.36 -5.54 6.68
N LYS A 78 -14.47 -4.89 6.33
CA LYS A 78 -15.52 -5.48 5.50
C LYS A 78 -14.96 -5.89 4.14
N GLU A 79 -14.24 -5.01 3.46
CA GLU A 79 -13.64 -5.32 2.16
C GLU A 79 -12.61 -6.46 2.26
N MET A 80 -11.74 -6.44 3.29
CA MET A 80 -10.78 -7.51 3.54
C MET A 80 -11.44 -8.86 3.84
N GLY A 81 -12.58 -8.86 4.53
CA GLY A 81 -13.31 -10.08 4.90
C GLY A 81 -14.21 -10.65 3.81
N GLU A 82 -14.72 -9.81 2.91
CA GLU A 82 -15.56 -10.23 1.78
C GLU A 82 -14.74 -10.68 0.56
N PHE A 83 -13.46 -10.31 0.49
CA PHE A 83 -12.58 -10.72 -0.59
C PHE A 83 -12.38 -12.26 -0.61
N PRO A 84 -12.48 -12.93 -1.78
CA PRO A 84 -12.54 -12.38 -3.14
C PRO A 84 -13.95 -12.18 -3.70
N GLN A 85 -15.02 -12.50 -2.95
CA GLN A 85 -16.40 -12.41 -3.46
C GLN A 85 -17.04 -11.02 -3.28
N GLY A 86 -16.35 -10.11 -2.58
CA GLY A 86 -16.79 -8.75 -2.34
C GLY A 86 -16.92 -7.93 -3.61
N ARG A 87 -17.76 -6.89 -3.55
CA ARG A 87 -17.98 -5.96 -4.68
C ARG A 87 -16.75 -5.08 -4.98
N TYR A 88 -15.94 -4.81 -3.97
CA TYR A 88 -14.78 -3.93 -4.04
C TYR A 88 -13.52 -4.68 -3.59
N ASP A 89 -12.38 -4.33 -4.16
CA ASP A 89 -11.09 -4.99 -3.90
C ASP A 89 -9.89 -4.03 -3.94
N ASP A 90 -10.12 -2.72 -3.98
CA ASP A 90 -9.09 -1.68 -4.09
C ASP A 90 -8.21 -1.59 -2.83
N GLN A 91 -8.81 -1.72 -1.64
CA GLN A 91 -8.11 -1.72 -0.35
C GLN A 91 -7.33 -3.02 -0.15
N VAL A 92 -7.89 -4.15 -0.59
CA VAL A 92 -7.20 -5.44 -0.60
C VAL A 92 -5.98 -5.39 -1.50
N ASP A 93 -6.14 -4.86 -2.72
CA ASP A 93 -5.04 -4.74 -3.67
C ASP A 93 -3.95 -3.81 -3.14
N SER A 94 -4.32 -2.63 -2.64
CA SER A 94 -3.39 -1.67 -2.01
C SER A 94 -2.62 -2.31 -0.85
N THR A 95 -3.30 -3.13 -0.02
CA THR A 95 -2.71 -3.86 1.11
C THR A 95 -1.71 -4.91 0.62
N SER A 96 -2.07 -5.69 -0.40
CA SER A 96 -1.17 -6.69 -0.99
C SER A 96 0.12 -6.04 -1.52
N GLN A 97 -0.01 -4.89 -2.20
CA GLN A 97 1.10 -4.16 -2.82
C GLN A 97 2.03 -3.54 -1.77
N ILE A 98 1.51 -2.91 -0.72
CA ILE A 98 2.37 -2.34 0.33
C ILE A 98 3.11 -3.45 1.09
N LEU A 99 2.44 -4.55 1.44
CA LEU A 99 3.07 -5.66 2.17
C LEU A 99 4.14 -6.36 1.35
N ARG A 100 3.91 -6.54 0.04
CA ARG A 100 4.93 -7.02 -0.90
C ARG A 100 6.11 -6.06 -0.98
N THR A 101 5.85 -4.75 -1.05
CA THR A 101 6.92 -3.75 -1.08
C THR A 101 7.77 -3.80 0.17
N LEU A 102 7.17 -4.02 1.35
CA LEU A 102 7.90 -4.16 2.61
C LEU A 102 8.86 -5.36 2.63
N ASP A 103 8.58 -6.45 1.91
CA ASP A 103 9.51 -7.59 1.77
C ASP A 103 10.80 -7.23 1.05
N MET A 104 10.70 -6.28 0.13
CA MET A 104 11.85 -5.78 -0.64
C MET A 104 12.75 -4.85 0.19
N ARG A 105 12.42 -4.63 1.47
CA ARG A 105 13.18 -3.79 2.42
C ARG A 105 13.53 -2.42 1.84
N PRO A 106 12.51 -1.63 1.46
CA PRO A 106 12.70 -0.36 0.77
C PRO A 106 13.52 0.59 1.65
N TRP A 107 14.49 1.26 1.04
CA TRP A 107 15.46 2.07 1.78
C TRP A 107 14.80 3.26 2.50
N GLN A 108 13.66 3.73 1.96
CA GLN A 108 12.87 4.85 2.46
C GLN A 108 12.40 4.66 3.91
N ILE A 109 12.27 3.41 4.37
CA ILE A 109 11.81 3.06 5.73
C ILE A 109 12.89 2.43 6.62
N ARG A 110 14.14 2.31 6.16
CA ARG A 110 15.22 1.64 6.93
C ARG A 110 15.50 2.28 8.30
N GLY A 111 15.14 3.55 8.50
CA GLY A 111 15.29 4.26 9.78
C GLY A 111 14.01 4.32 10.64
N LEU A 112 12.90 3.73 10.19
CA LEU A 112 11.67 3.60 10.96
C LEU A 112 11.73 2.27 11.70
N SER A 113 12.19 2.29 12.95
CA SER A 113 12.39 1.07 13.75
C SER A 113 11.14 0.17 13.73
N ARG A 114 11.32 -1.10 13.36
CA ARG A 114 10.40 -2.16 13.78
C ARG A 114 10.76 -2.45 15.24
N TYR A 115 9.96 -1.95 16.18
CA TYR A 115 10.15 -1.99 17.64
C TYR A 115 11.14 -0.96 18.22
N LYS A 116 10.64 -0.12 19.12
CA LYS A 116 11.26 0.11 20.43
C LYS A 116 10.38 -0.62 21.44
#